data_AF-A0A4S5EQP8-F1
#
_entry.id   AF-A0A4S5EQP8-F1
#
_cell.length_a   1.000
_cell.length_b   1.000
_cell.length_c   1.000
_cell.angle_alpha   90.00
_cell.angle_beta   90.00
_cell.angle_gamma   90.00
#
_symmetry.space_group_name_H-M   'P 1'
#
loop_
_entity.id
_entity.type
_entity.pdbx_description
1 polymer ?
#
loop_
_entity_poly.entity_id
_entity_poly.type
_entity_poly.pdbx_seq_one_letter_code
_entity_poly.pdbx_strand_id
1 'polypeptide(L)'
;IAVCAALLVGETLLLRIFAPSIAPRVTQIRQEDLGRVLRGWDANQLGEQRALRDDLAARQRALDGAHGLVTGKTAEVNCQLTGGDGCLSGEGPVYRIKLGELGAATAAVTTAARQRDAAQARLDAFDQSRETRRTHFRDQQAATVDAADDLLIREKAFWRLTVADRSVLLWRVVLTLLLLGIDLGPLMFKRTLEQTELRRRERLLQWRGETADEVDAQQIAQTARRRGELAETLAEDAAGRYGLYVRRRDEIGTSLRVAADLADADVGQEQIRIDRDSRVRDLRIRYRVPDPAPPQDPAEPTSRTDRLDRTDRLDRTDRGAPP
;
A
#
# COMPACT_ATOMS: atom_id res chain seq x y z
N ILE A 1 1.42 49.32 15.90
CA ILE A 1 2.45 49.30 16.96
C ILE A 1 1.82 49.16 18.34
N ALA A 2 0.98 50.09 18.81
CA ALA A 2 0.34 50.01 20.14
C ALA A 2 -0.49 48.72 20.35
N VAL A 3 -1.29 48.30 19.37
CA VAL A 3 -2.07 47.05 19.43
C VAL A 3 -1.15 45.82 19.53
N CYS A 4 -0.06 45.77 18.77
CA CYS A 4 0.92 44.68 18.83
C CYS A 4 1.64 44.62 20.18
N ALA A 5 2.02 45.78 20.73
CA ALA A 5 2.63 45.87 22.05
C ALA A 5 1.65 45.40 23.15
N ALA A 6 0.39 45.79 23.05
CA ALA A 6 -0.64 45.40 24.01
C ALA A 6 -0.96 43.89 23.94
N LEU A 7 -0.98 43.30 22.73
CA LEU A 7 -1.09 41.84 22.55
C LEU A 7 0.12 41.09 23.16
N LEU A 8 1.34 41.59 22.97
CA LEU A 8 2.54 40.99 23.57
C LEU A 8 2.52 41.06 25.11
N VAL A 9 2.04 42.17 25.67
CA VAL A 9 1.85 42.31 27.13
C VAL A 9 0.76 41.36 27.64
N GLY A 10 -0.34 41.20 26.89
CA GLY A 10 -1.39 40.24 27.22
C GLY A 10 -0.93 38.78 27.21
N GLU A 11 -0.15 38.39 26.18
CA GLU A 11 0.47 37.07 26.07
C GLU A 11 1.45 36.78 27.21
N THR A 12 2.32 37.75 27.53
CA THR A 12 3.27 37.59 28.64
C THR A 12 2.58 37.49 30.01
N LEU A 13 1.46 38.19 30.21
CA LEU A 13 0.65 38.05 31.42
C LEU A 13 0.00 36.66 31.51
N LEU A 14 -0.56 36.16 30.41
CA LEU A 14 -1.15 34.81 30.35
C LEU A 14 -0.11 33.71 30.59
N LEU A 15 1.08 33.83 30.03
CA LEU A 15 2.20 32.92 30.29
C LEU A 15 2.56 32.87 31.78
N ARG A 16 2.44 33.99 32.50
CA ARG A 16 2.72 34.07 33.95
C ARG A 16 1.59 33.49 34.80
N ILE A 17 0.33 33.76 34.44
CA ILE A 17 -0.85 33.24 35.14
C ILE A 17 -0.94 31.72 35.00
N PHE A 18 -0.69 31.19 33.80
CA PHE A 18 -0.75 29.75 33.51
C PHE A 18 0.60 29.04 33.67
N ALA A 19 1.62 29.70 34.22
CA ALA A 19 2.95 29.09 34.43
C ALA A 19 2.90 27.72 35.15
N PRO A 20 2.09 27.51 36.21
CA PRO A 20 1.97 26.20 36.87
C PRO A 20 1.40 25.13 35.94
N SER A 21 0.51 25.50 35.01
CA SER A 21 -0.15 24.63 34.04
C SER A 21 0.73 24.34 32.81
N ILE A 22 1.64 25.26 32.49
CA ILE A 22 2.58 25.18 31.37
C ILE A 22 3.78 24.30 31.72
N ALA A 23 4.32 24.40 32.94
CA ALA A 23 5.49 23.65 33.39
C ALA A 23 5.43 22.12 33.13
N PRO A 24 4.34 21.40 33.48
CA PRO A 24 4.24 19.97 33.18
C PRO A 24 4.14 19.66 31.67
N ARG A 25 3.66 20.61 30.86
CA ARG A 25 3.63 20.44 29.40
C ARG A 25 4.98 20.69 28.75
N VAL A 26 5.77 21.61 29.30
CA VAL A 26 7.16 21.83 28.88
C VAL A 26 7.97 20.56 29.11
N THR A 27 7.88 19.94 30.31
CA THR A 27 8.58 18.68 30.58
C THR A 27 8.11 17.55 29.67
N GLN A 28 6.80 17.45 29.41
CA GLN A 28 6.25 16.48 28.46
C GLN A 28 6.80 16.68 27.03
N ILE A 29 6.83 17.92 26.53
CA ILE A 29 7.38 18.22 25.19
C ILE A 29 8.85 17.84 25.12
N ARG A 30 9.65 18.18 26.14
CA ARG A 30 11.07 17.81 26.21
C ARG A 30 11.26 16.29 26.18
N GLN A 31 10.43 15.55 26.90
CA GLN A 31 10.44 14.08 26.88
C GLN A 31 10.04 13.50 25.53
N GLU A 32 9.01 14.06 24.87
CA GLU A 32 8.58 13.64 23.53
C GLU A 32 9.65 13.89 22.47
N ASP A 33 10.29 15.06 22.50
CA ASP A 33 11.31 15.46 21.55
C ASP A 33 12.58 14.61 21.77
N LEU A 34 13.03 14.42 23.03
CA LEU A 34 14.12 13.49 23.37
C LEU A 34 13.79 12.05 22.92
N GLY A 35 12.58 11.56 23.20
CA GLY A 35 12.14 10.23 22.82
C GLY A 35 12.03 10.04 21.30
N ARG A 36 11.76 11.09 20.53
CA ARG A 36 11.79 11.04 19.06
C ARG A 36 13.21 10.91 18.54
N VAL A 37 14.13 11.73 19.06
CA VAL A 37 15.55 11.71 18.65
C VAL A 37 16.19 10.36 19.01
N LEU A 38 15.92 9.83 20.22
CA LEU A 38 16.41 8.52 20.64
C LEU A 38 15.88 7.38 19.74
N ARG A 39 14.60 7.41 19.36
CA ARG A 39 14.06 6.41 18.41
C ARG A 39 14.74 6.46 17.04
N GLY A 40 15.06 7.67 16.55
CA GLY A 40 15.82 7.84 15.31
C GLY A 40 17.23 7.25 15.42
N TRP A 41 17.90 7.50 16.54
CA TRP A 41 19.21 6.91 16.85
C TRP A 41 19.14 5.38 16.92
N ASP A 42 18.18 4.82 17.67
CA ASP A 42 17.99 3.37 17.81
C ASP A 42 17.73 2.71 16.45
N ALA A 43 16.94 3.33 15.58
CA ALA A 43 16.69 2.84 14.22
C ALA A 43 17.95 2.84 13.35
N ASN A 44 18.77 3.89 13.43
CA ASN A 44 20.05 3.95 12.72
C ASN A 44 21.00 2.84 13.20
N GLN A 45 21.09 2.63 14.52
CA GLN A 45 21.92 1.57 15.10
C GLN A 45 21.47 0.17 14.68
N LEU A 46 20.16 -0.08 14.55
CA LEU A 46 19.65 -1.34 14.00
C LEU A 46 20.06 -1.54 12.53
N GLY A 47 20.10 -0.46 11.73
CA GLY A 47 20.60 -0.50 10.35
C GLY A 47 22.08 -0.87 10.28
N GLU A 48 22.91 -0.21 11.08
CA GLU A 48 24.35 -0.50 11.19
C GLU A 48 24.60 -1.95 11.66
N GLN A 49 23.87 -2.42 12.66
CA GLN A 49 23.99 -3.80 13.16
C GLN A 49 23.64 -4.83 12.08
N ARG A 50 22.61 -4.59 11.26
CA ARG A 50 22.26 -5.46 10.14
C ARG A 50 23.38 -5.52 9.11
N ALA A 51 23.93 -4.38 8.72
CA ALA A 51 25.04 -4.33 7.76
C ALA A 51 26.28 -5.11 8.26
N LEU A 52 26.61 -5.01 9.55
CA LEU A 52 27.70 -5.78 10.15
C LEU A 52 27.43 -7.29 10.17
N ARG A 53 26.18 -7.71 10.45
CA ARG A 53 25.78 -9.12 10.37
C ARG A 53 25.85 -9.66 8.95
N ASP A 54 25.45 -8.86 7.96
CA ASP A 54 25.51 -9.25 6.55
C ASP A 54 26.96 -9.39 6.07
N ASP A 55 27.87 -8.50 6.48
CA ASP A 55 29.32 -8.64 6.22
C ASP A 55 29.87 -9.92 6.87
N LEU A 56 29.55 -10.20 8.14
CA LEU A 56 29.95 -11.44 8.81
C LEU A 56 29.47 -12.69 8.05
N ALA A 57 28.19 -12.71 7.65
CA ALA A 57 27.63 -13.82 6.87
C ALA A 57 28.30 -13.97 5.50
N ALA A 58 28.72 -12.86 4.86
CA ALA A 58 29.52 -12.91 3.64
C ALA A 58 30.92 -13.50 3.87
N ARG A 59 31.59 -13.15 4.98
CA ARG A 59 32.90 -13.72 5.35
C ARG A 59 32.81 -15.19 5.70
N GLN A 60 31.74 -15.64 6.35
CA GLN A 60 31.49 -17.05 6.62
C GLN A 60 31.36 -17.84 5.32
N ARG A 61 30.53 -17.37 4.37
CA ARG A 61 30.41 -18.01 3.04
C ARG A 61 31.74 -18.05 2.29
N ALA A 62 32.56 -17.00 2.40
CA ALA A 62 33.89 -16.99 1.80
C ALA A 62 34.84 -18.03 2.44
N LEU A 63 34.76 -18.22 3.76
CA LEU A 63 35.51 -19.24 4.48
C LEU A 63 35.06 -20.65 4.07
N ASP A 64 33.76 -20.89 3.99
CA ASP A 64 33.21 -22.18 3.53
C ASP A 64 33.65 -22.49 2.09
N GLY A 65 33.61 -21.48 1.21
CA GLY A 65 34.13 -21.60 -0.15
C GLY A 65 35.63 -21.93 -0.21
N ALA A 66 36.43 -21.32 0.68
CA ALA A 66 37.85 -21.65 0.79
C ALA A 66 38.11 -23.07 1.29
N HIS A 67 37.30 -23.56 2.24
CA HIS A 67 37.35 -24.97 2.68
C HIS A 67 36.98 -25.91 1.54
N GLY A 68 35.92 -25.61 0.79
CA GLY A 68 35.53 -26.38 -0.40
C GLY A 68 36.65 -26.44 -1.45
N LEU A 69 37.38 -25.35 -1.65
CA LEU A 69 38.55 -25.32 -2.54
C LEU A 69 39.67 -26.27 -2.05
N VAL A 70 39.96 -26.31 -0.76
CA VAL A 70 40.94 -27.26 -0.18
C VAL A 70 40.48 -28.70 -0.41
N THR A 71 39.21 -29.01 -0.18
CA THR A 71 38.67 -30.36 -0.45
C THR A 71 38.81 -30.74 -1.91
N GLY A 72 38.44 -29.85 -2.83
CA GLY A 72 38.59 -30.07 -4.28
C GLY A 72 40.05 -30.29 -4.69
N LYS A 73 40.96 -29.43 -4.21
CA LYS A 73 42.40 -29.56 -4.50
C LYS A 73 43.04 -30.79 -3.88
N THR A 74 42.57 -31.23 -2.71
CA THR A 74 43.01 -32.48 -2.10
C THR A 74 42.60 -33.68 -2.96
N ALA A 75 41.38 -33.68 -3.51
CA ALA A 75 40.94 -34.72 -4.43
C ALA A 75 41.78 -34.72 -5.73
N GLU A 76 42.11 -33.55 -6.28
CA GLU A 76 42.99 -33.44 -7.46
C GLU A 76 44.39 -34.01 -7.18
N VAL A 77 44.99 -33.68 -6.04
CA VAL A 77 46.30 -34.21 -5.61
C VAL A 77 46.25 -35.73 -5.43
N ASN A 78 45.22 -36.25 -4.76
CA ASN A 78 45.04 -37.69 -4.55
C ASN A 78 44.87 -38.44 -5.89
N CYS A 79 44.12 -37.88 -6.85
CA CYS A 79 43.95 -38.46 -8.19
C CYS A 79 45.28 -38.64 -8.91
N GLN A 80 46.20 -37.67 -8.79
CA GLN A 80 47.55 -37.79 -9.37
C GLN A 80 48.42 -38.80 -8.61
N LEU A 81 48.24 -38.94 -7.29
CA LEU A 81 49.04 -39.86 -6.49
C LEU A 81 48.64 -41.33 -6.73
N THR A 82 47.34 -41.63 -6.70
CA THR A 82 46.83 -43.02 -6.77
C THR A 82 46.53 -43.47 -8.20
N GLY A 83 46.37 -42.54 -9.14
CA GLY A 83 45.83 -42.82 -10.47
C GLY A 83 44.30 -42.95 -10.46
N GLY A 84 43.66 -42.64 -11.59
CA GLY A 84 42.21 -42.68 -11.78
C GLY A 84 41.79 -42.26 -13.19
N ASP A 85 40.49 -42.25 -13.47
CA ASP A 85 39.96 -41.83 -14.78
C ASP A 85 40.34 -40.36 -15.07
N GLY A 86 41.22 -40.18 -16.06
CA GLY A 86 41.71 -38.86 -16.49
C GLY A 86 42.94 -38.32 -15.75
N CYS A 87 43.56 -39.10 -14.85
CA CYS A 87 44.78 -38.71 -14.12
C CYS A 87 45.92 -39.72 -14.32
N LEU A 88 47.14 -39.23 -14.55
CA LEU A 88 48.33 -40.08 -14.52
C LEU A 88 48.69 -40.40 -13.06
N SER A 89 49.07 -41.65 -12.77
CA SER A 89 49.54 -42.05 -11.44
C SER A 89 51.01 -41.70 -11.22
N GLY A 90 51.34 -41.10 -10.07
CA GLY A 90 52.69 -40.92 -9.57
C GLY A 90 53.08 -39.47 -9.25
N GLU A 91 54.20 -39.29 -8.55
CA GLU A 91 54.73 -38.00 -8.09
C GLU A 91 55.43 -37.16 -9.19
N GLY A 92 54.82 -37.13 -10.38
CA GLY A 92 55.34 -36.41 -11.54
C GLY A 92 55.21 -34.88 -11.45
N PRO A 93 55.59 -34.15 -12.51
CA PRO A 93 55.49 -32.69 -12.56
C PRO A 93 54.07 -32.15 -12.29
N VAL A 94 53.03 -32.85 -12.79
CA VAL A 94 51.63 -32.47 -12.60
C VAL A 94 51.24 -32.56 -11.12
N TYR A 95 51.65 -33.62 -10.41
CA TYR A 95 51.44 -33.76 -8.97
C TYR A 95 52.03 -32.59 -8.19
N ARG A 96 53.27 -32.16 -8.52
CA ARG A 96 53.91 -31.01 -7.84
C ARG A 96 53.16 -29.70 -8.06
N ILE A 97 52.63 -29.46 -9.25
CA ILE A 97 51.78 -28.29 -9.54
C ILE A 97 50.53 -28.32 -8.66
N LYS A 98 49.84 -29.48 -8.61
CA LYS A 98 48.63 -29.66 -7.78
C LYS A 98 48.90 -29.51 -6.28
N LEU A 99 50.05 -29.98 -5.81
CA LEU A 99 50.49 -29.76 -4.43
C LEU A 99 50.70 -28.26 -4.13
N GLY A 100 51.27 -27.51 -5.08
CA GLY A 100 51.38 -26.05 -4.98
C GLY A 100 50.02 -25.34 -4.95
N GLU A 101 49.08 -25.77 -5.80
CA GLU A 101 47.70 -25.26 -5.80
C GLU A 101 46.97 -25.57 -4.48
N LEU A 102 47.18 -26.75 -3.90
CA LEU A 102 46.65 -27.12 -2.58
C LEU A 102 47.25 -26.23 -1.47
N GLY A 103 48.56 -25.95 -1.54
CA GLY A 103 49.21 -25.01 -0.62
C GLY A 103 48.60 -23.60 -0.71
N ALA A 104 48.35 -23.10 -1.91
CA ALA A 104 47.67 -21.82 -2.14
C ALA A 104 46.22 -21.81 -1.62
N ALA A 105 45.48 -22.90 -1.84
CA ALA A 105 44.12 -23.06 -1.30
C ALA A 105 44.12 -23.07 0.23
N THR A 106 45.10 -23.73 0.85
CA THR A 106 45.25 -23.76 2.32
C THR A 106 45.55 -22.37 2.87
N ALA A 107 46.41 -21.59 2.20
CA ALA A 107 46.66 -20.20 2.58
C ALA A 107 45.39 -19.32 2.45
N ALA A 108 44.55 -19.57 1.44
CA ALA A 108 43.28 -18.87 1.27
C ALA A 108 42.33 -19.10 2.46
N VAL A 109 42.26 -20.32 3.01
CA VAL A 109 41.48 -20.63 4.23
C VAL A 109 41.97 -19.79 5.41
N THR A 110 43.27 -19.72 5.64
CA THR A 110 43.81 -18.92 6.76
C THR A 110 43.49 -17.43 6.62
N THR A 111 43.48 -16.92 5.40
CA THR A 111 43.12 -15.53 5.10
C THR A 111 41.63 -15.28 5.32
N ALA A 112 40.78 -16.18 4.82
CA ALA A 112 39.33 -16.10 5.01
C ALA A 112 38.93 -16.21 6.49
N ALA A 113 39.60 -17.07 7.26
CA ALA A 113 39.37 -17.21 8.70
C ALA A 113 39.69 -15.91 9.44
N ARG A 114 40.84 -15.29 9.18
CA ARG A 114 41.19 -13.98 9.75
C ARG A 114 40.18 -12.89 9.40
N GLN A 115 39.66 -12.89 8.17
CA GLN A 115 38.64 -11.93 7.76
C GLN A 115 37.31 -12.16 8.50
N ARG A 116 36.90 -13.42 8.67
CA ARG A 116 35.71 -13.78 9.46
C ARG A 116 35.87 -13.36 10.92
N ASP A 117 37.02 -13.64 11.53
CA ASP A 117 37.30 -13.25 12.91
C ASP A 117 37.31 -11.74 13.09
N ALA A 118 37.89 -10.99 12.14
CA ALA A 118 37.86 -9.53 12.14
C ALA A 118 36.43 -8.97 12.00
N ALA A 119 35.59 -9.58 11.16
CA ALA A 119 34.19 -9.19 11.04
C ALA A 119 33.40 -9.48 12.32
N GLN A 120 33.64 -10.64 12.95
CA GLN A 120 33.04 -10.99 14.24
C GLN A 120 33.43 -9.98 15.32
N ALA A 121 34.73 -9.68 15.45
CA ALA A 121 35.22 -8.73 16.43
C ALA A 121 34.63 -7.33 16.26
N ARG A 122 34.38 -6.88 15.01
CA ARG A 122 33.70 -5.61 14.73
C ARG A 122 32.26 -5.61 15.20
N LEU A 123 31.52 -6.69 14.95
CA LEU A 123 30.13 -6.83 15.42
C LEU A 123 30.07 -6.85 16.95
N ASP A 124 30.95 -7.60 17.60
CA ASP A 124 31.00 -7.69 19.06
C ASP A 124 31.37 -6.34 19.69
N ALA A 125 32.36 -5.62 19.14
CA ALA A 125 32.73 -4.29 19.60
C ALA A 125 31.60 -3.26 19.40
N PHE A 126 30.86 -3.38 18.29
CA PHE A 126 29.69 -2.54 18.04
C PHE A 126 28.60 -2.76 19.10
N ASP A 127 28.29 -4.02 19.41
CA ASP A 127 27.26 -4.39 20.37
C ASP A 127 27.67 -4.01 21.81
N GLN A 128 28.93 -4.24 22.20
CA GLN A 128 29.45 -3.86 23.51
C GLN A 128 29.44 -2.34 23.75
N SER A 129 29.79 -1.56 22.73
CA SER A 129 29.84 -0.09 22.83
C SER A 129 28.46 0.57 22.65
N ARG A 130 27.43 -0.18 22.27
CA ARG A 130 26.11 0.36 21.95
C ARG A 130 25.47 1.10 23.13
N GLU A 131 25.41 0.48 24.31
CA GLU A 131 24.73 1.09 25.46
C GLU A 131 25.46 2.33 25.98
N THR A 132 26.79 2.30 25.98
CA THR A 132 27.61 3.48 26.33
C THR A 132 27.38 4.63 25.35
N ARG A 133 27.38 4.36 24.04
CA ARG A 133 27.08 5.38 23.01
C ARG A 133 25.66 5.90 23.12
N ARG A 134 24.70 5.04 23.43
CA ARG A 134 23.29 5.41 23.65
C ARG A 134 23.15 6.37 24.82
N THR A 135 23.82 6.05 25.93
CA THR A 135 23.80 6.88 27.15
C THR A 135 24.45 8.23 26.89
N HIS A 136 25.65 8.25 26.29
CA HIS A 136 26.33 9.49 25.93
C HIS A 136 25.49 10.36 24.99
N PHE A 137 24.87 9.75 23.96
CA PHE A 137 24.00 10.47 23.04
C PHE A 137 22.76 11.02 23.75
N ARG A 138 22.13 10.23 24.63
CA ARG A 138 21.00 10.70 25.45
C ARG A 138 21.40 11.91 26.29
N ASP A 139 22.52 11.85 27.00
CA ASP A 139 22.96 12.91 27.91
C ASP A 139 23.28 14.19 27.14
N GLN A 140 23.95 14.05 25.98
CA GLN A 140 24.21 15.17 25.08
C GLN A 140 22.91 15.80 24.56
N GLN A 141 21.94 14.98 24.14
CA GLN A 141 20.65 15.48 23.65
C GLN A 141 19.81 16.12 24.77
N ALA A 142 19.81 15.54 25.97
CA ALA A 142 19.15 16.12 27.14
C ALA A 142 19.73 17.50 27.46
N ALA A 143 21.06 17.63 27.48
CA ALA A 143 21.72 18.92 27.67
C ALA A 143 21.34 19.95 26.59
N THR A 144 21.24 19.53 25.32
CA THR A 144 20.81 20.44 24.25
C THR A 144 19.33 20.82 24.33
N VAL A 145 18.45 19.90 24.74
CA VAL A 145 17.01 20.18 24.91
C VAL A 145 16.77 21.09 26.12
N ASP A 146 17.57 20.94 27.18
CA ASP A 146 17.53 21.83 28.34
C ASP A 146 18.15 23.21 28.07
N ALA A 147 19.14 23.29 27.18
CA ALA A 147 19.75 24.54 26.73
C ALA A 147 18.96 25.25 25.61
N ALA A 148 18.08 24.55 24.90
CA ALA A 148 17.23 25.13 23.86
C ALA A 148 16.27 26.17 24.45
N ASP A 149 16.02 27.25 23.69
CA ASP A 149 15.29 28.44 24.14
C ASP A 149 14.00 28.09 24.90
N ASP A 150 14.07 28.24 26.22
CA ASP A 150 12.97 27.91 27.13
C ASP A 150 11.72 28.73 26.81
N LEU A 151 11.88 29.90 26.18
CA LEU A 151 10.78 30.75 25.74
C LEU A 151 9.97 30.14 24.59
N LEU A 152 10.62 29.56 23.57
CA LEU A 152 9.94 28.90 22.45
C LEU A 152 9.23 27.61 22.92
N ILE A 153 9.86 26.85 23.81
CA ILE A 153 9.25 25.63 24.36
C ILE A 153 8.04 25.97 25.24
N ARG A 154 8.13 27.03 26.06
CA ARG A 154 7.00 27.55 26.84
C ARG A 154 5.86 28.03 25.95
N GLU A 155 6.16 28.71 24.84
CA GLU A 155 5.12 29.13 23.89
C GLU A 155 4.41 27.92 23.25
N LYS A 156 5.18 26.92 22.78
CA LYS A 156 4.63 25.66 22.24
C LYS A 156 3.77 24.93 23.28
N ALA A 157 4.20 24.92 24.54
CA ALA A 157 3.45 24.34 25.65
C ALA A 157 2.15 25.11 25.93
N PHE A 158 2.19 26.44 25.89
CA PHE A 158 1.03 27.32 26.04
C PHE A 158 0.03 27.16 24.90
N TRP A 159 0.50 27.00 23.66
CA TRP A 159 -0.35 26.65 22.51
C TRP A 159 -1.05 25.30 22.70
N ARG A 160 -0.33 24.26 23.12
CA ARG A 160 -0.95 22.95 23.44
C ARG A 160 -1.98 23.05 24.55
N LEU A 161 -1.74 23.90 25.55
CA LEU A 161 -2.68 24.16 26.64
C LEU A 161 -3.93 24.89 26.12
N THR A 162 -3.76 25.90 25.27
CA THR A 162 -4.86 26.68 24.68
C THR A 162 -5.80 25.81 23.83
N VAL A 163 -5.25 24.84 23.08
CA VAL A 163 -6.06 23.92 22.26
C VAL A 163 -6.78 22.88 23.13
N ALA A 164 -6.15 22.41 24.20
CA ALA A 164 -6.69 21.35 25.05
C ALA A 164 -7.70 21.87 26.10
N ASP A 165 -7.55 23.10 26.58
CA ASP A 165 -8.36 23.67 27.65
C ASP A 165 -9.16 24.89 27.17
N ARG A 166 -10.50 24.72 27.11
CA ARG A 166 -11.44 25.77 26.70
C ARG A 166 -11.39 26.99 27.63
N SER A 167 -10.99 26.83 28.89
CA SER A 167 -10.86 27.94 29.83
C SER A 167 -9.70 28.87 29.46
N VAL A 168 -8.57 28.30 29.03
CA VAL A 168 -7.40 29.07 28.57
C VAL A 168 -7.71 29.79 27.26
N LEU A 169 -8.41 29.11 26.35
CA LEU A 169 -8.91 29.72 25.11
C LEU A 169 -9.88 30.88 25.41
N LEU A 170 -10.82 30.70 26.34
CA LEU A 170 -11.75 31.76 26.77
C LEU A 170 -10.99 32.97 27.31
N TRP A 171 -10.02 32.78 28.21
CA TRP A 171 -9.20 33.88 28.74
C TRP A 171 -8.39 34.59 27.68
N ARG A 172 -7.83 33.86 26.71
CA ARG A 172 -7.11 34.45 25.57
C ARG A 172 -8.05 35.30 24.70
N VAL A 173 -9.25 34.80 24.40
CA VAL A 173 -10.29 35.54 23.65
C VAL A 173 -10.74 36.78 24.42
N VAL A 174 -11.06 36.65 25.70
CA VAL A 174 -11.50 37.77 26.56
C VAL A 174 -10.44 38.85 26.64
N LEU A 175 -9.17 38.50 26.85
CA LEU A 175 -8.07 39.46 26.84
C LEU A 175 -7.89 40.12 25.48
N THR A 176 -7.97 39.38 24.38
CA THR A 176 -7.90 39.99 23.03
C THR A 176 -9.06 40.93 22.76
N LEU A 177 -10.27 40.63 23.22
CA LEU A 177 -11.45 41.49 23.08
C LEU A 177 -11.31 42.78 23.91
N LEU A 178 -10.86 42.65 25.17
CA LEU A 178 -10.55 43.77 26.06
C LEU A 178 -9.44 44.66 25.47
N LEU A 179 -8.39 44.07 24.90
CA LEU A 179 -7.26 44.76 24.29
C LEU A 179 -7.62 45.46 22.97
N LEU A 180 -8.54 44.90 22.18
CA LEU A 180 -9.09 45.56 21.00
C LEU A 180 -10.10 46.66 21.34
N GLY A 181 -10.42 46.87 22.62
CA GLY A 181 -11.44 47.82 23.06
C GLY A 181 -12.85 47.42 22.61
N ILE A 182 -13.08 46.14 22.28
CA ILE A 182 -14.42 45.63 22.04
C ILE A 182 -15.09 45.52 23.39
N ASP A 183 -15.87 46.55 23.72
CA ASP A 183 -16.71 46.55 24.90
C ASP A 183 -17.64 45.32 24.84
N LEU A 184 -17.54 44.45 25.84
CA LEU A 184 -18.43 43.29 26.03
C LEU A 184 -19.79 43.72 26.59
N GLY A 185 -19.91 44.97 27.07
CA GLY A 185 -21.14 45.57 27.58
C GLY A 185 -22.31 45.44 26.60
N PRO A 186 -22.21 45.90 25.34
CA PRO A 186 -23.29 45.80 24.36
C PRO A 186 -23.72 44.36 24.00
N LEU A 187 -22.81 43.38 24.06
CA LEU A 187 -23.14 41.96 23.79
C LEU A 187 -23.91 41.32 24.96
N MET A 188 -23.54 41.67 26.19
CA MET A 188 -24.30 41.25 27.39
C MET A 188 -25.65 41.99 27.49
N PHE A 189 -25.69 43.27 27.08
CA PHE A 189 -26.91 44.09 27.06
C PHE A 189 -27.90 43.66 25.97
N LYS A 190 -27.41 43.19 24.81
CA LYS A 190 -28.26 42.58 23.77
C LYS A 190 -28.95 41.31 24.27
N ARG A 191 -28.28 40.52 25.13
CA ARG A 191 -28.84 39.26 25.66
C ARG A 191 -29.96 39.48 26.69
N THR A 192 -29.95 40.60 27.41
CA THR A 192 -31.01 40.96 28.37
C THR A 192 -32.22 41.63 27.73
N LEU A 193 -32.04 42.33 26.60
CA LEU A 193 -33.16 42.92 25.82
C LEU A 193 -34.04 41.87 25.09
N GLU A 194 -33.55 40.64 24.92
CA GLU A 194 -34.29 39.53 24.30
C GLU A 194 -35.52 39.04 25.09
N GLN A 195 -35.73 39.57 26.31
CA GLN A 195 -36.86 39.22 27.20
C GLN A 195 -38.08 40.16 27.10
N THR A 196 -38.15 41.03 26.09
CA THR A 196 -39.28 41.99 25.94
C THR A 196 -40.34 41.56 24.91
N GLU A 197 -41.58 42.00 25.13
CA GLU A 197 -42.86 41.65 24.45
C GLU A 197 -42.81 41.45 22.92
N LEU A 198 -41.91 42.14 22.22
CA LEU A 198 -41.74 42.04 20.76
C LEU A 198 -41.38 40.62 20.30
N ARG A 199 -40.46 39.93 20.98
CA ARG A 199 -40.10 38.53 20.67
C ARG A 199 -41.19 37.52 21.05
N ARG A 200 -42.15 37.91 21.90
CA ARG A 200 -43.31 37.06 22.24
C ARG A 200 -44.33 37.07 21.09
N ARG A 201 -44.47 38.21 20.42
CA ARG A 201 -45.32 38.35 19.22
C ARG A 201 -44.70 37.71 17.98
N GLU A 202 -43.40 37.84 17.77
CA GLU A 202 -42.70 37.16 16.67
C GLU A 202 -42.75 35.64 16.83
N ARG A 203 -42.53 35.10 18.04
CA ARG A 203 -42.65 33.66 18.30
C ARG A 203 -44.05 33.10 18.07
N LEU A 204 -45.11 33.87 18.33
CA LEU A 204 -46.50 33.46 18.05
C LEU A 204 -46.80 33.41 16.54
N LEU A 205 -46.16 34.27 15.74
CA LEU A 205 -46.26 34.24 14.28
C LEU A 205 -45.41 33.12 13.68
N GLN A 206 -44.23 32.89 14.24
CA GLN A 206 -43.31 31.82 13.84
C GLN A 206 -43.89 30.44 14.16
N TRP A 207 -44.55 30.26 15.32
CA TRP A 207 -45.27 29.03 15.67
C TRP A 207 -46.43 28.71 14.69
N ARG A 208 -47.11 29.72 14.16
CA ARG A 208 -48.17 29.52 13.15
C ARG A 208 -47.61 29.15 11.78
N GLY A 209 -46.40 29.63 11.44
CA GLY A 209 -45.68 29.23 10.24
C GLY A 209 -45.09 27.82 10.34
N GLU A 210 -44.50 27.47 11.49
CA GLU A 210 -43.91 26.16 11.75
C GLU A 210 -44.94 25.03 11.67
N THR A 211 -46.18 25.25 12.12
CA THR A 211 -47.26 24.25 11.95
C THR A 211 -47.68 24.00 10.49
N ALA A 212 -47.45 24.96 9.58
CA ALA A 212 -47.72 24.78 8.16
C ALA A 212 -46.54 24.06 7.46
N ASP A 213 -45.31 24.42 7.84
CA ASP A 213 -44.07 23.80 7.34
C ASP A 213 -43.93 22.34 7.82
N GLU A 214 -44.44 21.99 9.00
CA GLU A 214 -44.42 20.63 9.53
C GLU A 214 -45.39 19.70 8.77
N VAL A 215 -46.51 20.25 8.27
CA VAL A 215 -47.44 19.52 7.39
C VAL A 215 -46.85 19.33 5.99
N ASP A 216 -46.19 20.34 5.44
CA ASP A 216 -45.49 20.25 4.15
C ASP A 216 -44.27 19.31 4.22
N ALA A 217 -43.51 19.34 5.33
CA ALA A 217 -42.38 18.43 5.55
C ALA A 217 -42.84 16.97 5.68
N GLN A 218 -43.99 16.71 6.31
CA GLN A 218 -44.58 15.37 6.36
C GLN A 218 -45.02 14.88 4.96
N GLN A 219 -45.59 15.75 4.13
CA GLN A 219 -45.94 15.39 2.75
C GLN A 219 -44.70 15.16 1.87
N ILE A 220 -43.66 15.99 2.01
CA ILE A 220 -42.38 15.81 1.31
C ILE A 220 -41.70 14.51 1.76
N ALA A 221 -41.70 14.20 3.05
CA ALA A 221 -41.13 12.96 3.58
C ALA A 221 -41.88 11.71 3.10
N GLN A 222 -43.22 11.76 3.04
CA GLN A 222 -44.02 10.66 2.47
C GLN A 222 -43.75 10.47 0.97
N THR A 223 -43.61 11.57 0.22
CA THR A 223 -43.29 11.54 -1.21
C THR A 223 -41.86 11.04 -1.46
N ALA A 224 -40.90 11.41 -0.61
CA ALA A 224 -39.52 10.93 -0.66
C ALA A 224 -39.42 9.42 -0.34
N ARG A 225 -40.18 8.92 0.65
CA ARG A 225 -40.24 7.48 0.94
C ARG A 225 -40.81 6.69 -0.25
N ARG A 226 -41.91 7.16 -0.85
CA ARG A 226 -42.47 6.54 -2.06
C ARG A 226 -41.49 6.55 -3.24
N ARG A 227 -40.70 7.62 -3.39
CA ARG A 227 -39.63 7.67 -4.41
C ARG A 227 -38.48 6.72 -4.10
N GLY A 228 -38.13 6.54 -2.82
CA GLY A 228 -37.13 5.57 -2.37
C GLY A 228 -37.55 4.13 -2.67
N GLU A 229 -38.77 3.74 -2.31
CA GLU A 229 -39.35 2.42 -2.63
C GLU A 229 -39.39 2.16 -4.14
N LEU A 230 -39.73 3.19 -4.93
CA LEU A 230 -39.75 3.08 -6.40
C LEU A 230 -38.34 3.01 -7.01
N ALA A 231 -37.35 3.65 -6.39
CA ALA A 231 -35.95 3.54 -6.80
C ALA A 231 -35.34 2.16 -6.43
N GLU A 232 -35.71 1.60 -5.29
CA GLU A 232 -35.29 0.26 -4.85
C GLU A 232 -35.84 -0.82 -5.79
N THR A 233 -37.14 -0.76 -6.12
CA THR A 233 -37.74 -1.68 -7.10
C THR A 233 -37.13 -1.56 -8.50
N LEU A 234 -36.79 -0.34 -8.95
CA LEU A 234 -36.07 -0.14 -10.22
C LEU A 234 -34.62 -0.66 -10.16
N ALA A 235 -33.95 -0.54 -9.01
CA ALA A 235 -32.61 -1.06 -8.81
C ALA A 235 -32.59 -2.60 -8.76
N GLU A 236 -33.58 -3.23 -8.13
CA GLU A 236 -33.77 -4.69 -8.14
C GLU A 236 -34.05 -5.21 -9.55
N ASP A 237 -34.91 -4.53 -10.32
CA ASP A 237 -35.19 -4.89 -11.72
C ASP A 237 -33.95 -4.68 -12.61
N ALA A 238 -33.19 -3.61 -12.39
CA ALA A 238 -31.92 -3.38 -13.09
C ALA A 238 -30.86 -4.42 -12.72
N ALA A 239 -30.78 -4.82 -11.45
CA ALA A 239 -29.88 -5.88 -10.98
C ALA A 239 -30.27 -7.24 -11.57
N GLY A 240 -31.57 -7.53 -11.67
CA GLY A 240 -32.09 -8.71 -12.37
C GLY A 240 -31.71 -8.74 -13.84
N ARG A 241 -31.88 -7.61 -14.55
CA ARG A 241 -31.45 -7.45 -15.96
C ARG A 241 -29.94 -7.58 -16.14
N TYR A 242 -29.15 -7.04 -15.22
CA TYR A 242 -27.69 -7.16 -15.26
C TYR A 242 -27.23 -8.60 -14.97
N GLY A 243 -27.89 -9.30 -14.06
CA GLY A 243 -27.66 -10.72 -13.81
C GLY A 243 -27.94 -11.60 -15.04
N LEU A 244 -29.01 -11.30 -15.78
CA LEU A 244 -29.30 -11.96 -17.06
C LEU A 244 -28.23 -11.66 -18.13
N TYR A 245 -27.74 -10.43 -18.19
CA TYR A 245 -26.65 -10.06 -19.10
C TYR A 245 -25.35 -10.83 -18.78
N VAL A 246 -24.98 -10.95 -17.50
CA VAL A 246 -23.80 -11.69 -17.07
C VAL A 246 -23.93 -13.18 -17.42
N ARG A 247 -25.09 -13.81 -17.16
CA ARG A 247 -25.33 -15.20 -17.57
C ARG A 247 -25.19 -15.40 -19.07
N ARG A 248 -25.78 -14.51 -19.88
CA ARG A 248 -25.65 -14.56 -21.34
C ARG A 248 -24.19 -14.38 -21.78
N ARG A 249 -23.43 -13.51 -21.11
CA ARG A 249 -21.99 -13.35 -21.40
C ARG A 249 -21.19 -14.61 -21.08
N ASP A 250 -21.51 -15.29 -19.98
CA ASP A 250 -20.83 -16.53 -19.59
C ASP A 250 -21.23 -17.69 -20.50
N GLU A 251 -22.48 -17.77 -20.97
CA GLU A 251 -22.93 -18.71 -22.01
C GLU A 251 -22.22 -18.50 -23.36
N ILE A 252 -22.00 -17.24 -23.75
CA ILE A 252 -21.20 -16.91 -24.94
C ILE A 252 -19.72 -17.30 -24.71
N GLY A 253 -19.20 -17.03 -23.51
CA GLY A 253 -17.83 -17.40 -23.14
C GLY A 253 -17.59 -18.92 -23.14
N THR A 254 -18.55 -19.71 -22.66
CA THR A 254 -18.46 -21.18 -22.68
C THR A 254 -18.64 -21.74 -24.08
N SER A 255 -19.58 -21.23 -24.87
CA SER A 255 -19.73 -21.66 -26.28
C SER A 255 -18.50 -21.33 -27.13
N LEU A 256 -17.84 -20.19 -26.91
CA LEU A 256 -16.58 -19.86 -27.57
C LEU A 256 -15.43 -20.79 -27.18
N ARG A 257 -15.33 -21.19 -25.90
CA ARG A 257 -14.33 -22.17 -25.47
C ARG A 257 -14.59 -23.54 -26.06
N VAL A 258 -15.84 -23.99 -26.06
CA VAL A 258 -16.23 -25.27 -26.69
C VAL A 258 -15.95 -25.24 -28.20
N ALA A 259 -16.20 -24.11 -28.89
CA ALA A 259 -15.86 -23.97 -30.29
C ALA A 259 -14.34 -23.98 -30.55
N ALA A 260 -13.54 -23.39 -29.66
CA ALA A 260 -12.08 -23.47 -29.73
C ALA A 260 -11.58 -24.90 -29.49
N ASP A 261 -12.11 -25.59 -28.48
CA ASP A 261 -11.75 -26.98 -28.17
C ASP A 261 -12.13 -27.94 -29.31
N LEU A 262 -13.28 -27.70 -29.98
CA LEU A 262 -13.70 -28.45 -31.16
C LEU A 262 -12.80 -28.14 -32.36
N ALA A 263 -12.43 -26.88 -32.58
CA ALA A 263 -11.51 -26.52 -33.66
C ALA A 263 -10.12 -27.16 -33.45
N ASP A 264 -9.61 -27.19 -32.22
CA ASP A 264 -8.36 -27.88 -31.88
C ASP A 264 -8.47 -29.40 -32.09
N ALA A 265 -9.64 -29.98 -31.79
CA ALA A 265 -9.92 -31.39 -32.07
C ALA A 265 -9.95 -31.69 -33.58
N ASP A 266 -10.52 -30.81 -34.40
CA ASP A 266 -10.54 -30.94 -35.85
C ASP A 266 -9.12 -30.84 -36.45
N VAL A 267 -8.29 -29.91 -35.95
CA VAL A 267 -6.87 -29.83 -36.34
C VAL A 267 -6.13 -31.13 -35.97
N GLY A 268 -6.40 -31.68 -34.79
CA GLY A 268 -5.84 -32.95 -34.35
C GLY A 268 -6.26 -34.14 -35.23
N GLN A 269 -7.54 -34.20 -35.62
CA GLN A 269 -8.03 -35.22 -36.54
C GLN A 269 -7.36 -35.13 -37.90
N GLU A 270 -7.17 -33.93 -38.43
CA GLU A 270 -6.58 -33.77 -39.75
C GLU A 270 -5.08 -34.05 -39.75
N GLN A 271 -4.37 -33.78 -38.64
CA GLN A 271 -3.00 -34.27 -38.45
C GLN A 271 -2.91 -35.79 -38.41
N ILE A 272 -3.83 -36.46 -37.71
CA ILE A 272 -3.90 -37.94 -37.69
C ILE A 272 -4.18 -38.48 -39.09
N ARG A 273 -5.07 -37.83 -39.85
CA ARG A 273 -5.37 -38.21 -41.24
C ARG A 273 -4.16 -38.03 -42.14
N ILE A 274 -3.46 -36.90 -42.05
CA ILE A 274 -2.23 -36.64 -42.82
C ILE A 274 -1.15 -37.66 -42.49
N ASP A 275 -0.95 -37.99 -41.20
CA ASP A 275 0.03 -39.00 -40.79
C ASP A 275 -0.37 -40.41 -41.24
N ARG A 276 -1.67 -40.73 -41.24
CA ARG A 276 -2.18 -41.97 -41.80
C ARG A 276 -1.95 -42.04 -43.31
N ASP A 277 -2.24 -40.95 -44.04
CA ASP A 277 -2.08 -40.88 -45.49
C ASP A 277 -0.61 -40.85 -45.92
N SER A 278 0.28 -40.31 -45.08
CA SER A 278 1.73 -40.39 -45.28
C SER A 278 2.22 -41.82 -45.11
N ARG A 279 1.78 -42.53 -44.05
CA ARG A 279 2.10 -43.95 -43.82
C ARG A 279 1.52 -44.85 -44.90
N VAL A 280 0.30 -44.59 -45.35
CA VAL A 280 -0.33 -45.34 -46.45
C VAL A 280 0.44 -45.10 -47.75
N ARG A 281 0.84 -43.87 -48.05
CA ARG A 281 1.71 -43.58 -49.22
C ARG A 281 3.06 -44.27 -49.11
N ASP A 282 3.71 -44.22 -47.95
CA ASP A 282 5.01 -44.87 -47.74
C ASP A 282 4.91 -46.40 -47.91
N LEU A 283 3.84 -47.01 -47.38
CA LEU A 283 3.53 -48.42 -47.61
C LEU A 283 3.25 -48.72 -49.09
N ARG A 284 2.49 -47.88 -49.80
CA ARG A 284 2.21 -48.10 -51.24
C ARG A 284 3.45 -47.99 -52.10
N ILE A 285 4.34 -47.03 -51.83
CA ILE A 285 5.64 -46.91 -52.51
C ILE A 285 6.45 -48.18 -52.29
N ARG A 286 6.48 -48.67 -51.05
CA ARG A 286 7.23 -49.87 -50.66
C ARG A 286 6.70 -51.16 -51.31
N TYR A 287 5.38 -51.24 -51.55
CA TYR A 287 4.72 -52.44 -52.12
C TYR A 287 4.20 -52.27 -53.56
N ARG A 288 4.54 -51.18 -54.27
CA ARG A 288 4.13 -50.86 -55.65
C ARG A 288 2.63 -50.99 -55.94
N VAL A 289 1.79 -50.48 -55.02
CA VAL A 289 0.33 -50.48 -55.20
C VAL A 289 -0.11 -49.20 -55.93
N PRO A 290 -0.87 -49.28 -57.04
CA PRO A 290 -1.38 -48.11 -57.78
C PRO A 290 -2.32 -47.21 -56.95
N ASP A 291 -2.40 -45.92 -57.28
CA ASP A 291 -3.26 -44.98 -56.57
C ASP A 291 -4.75 -45.25 -56.81
N PRO A 292 -5.61 -45.07 -55.78
CA PRO A 292 -7.04 -45.16 -55.93
C PRO A 292 -7.56 -43.98 -56.75
N ALA A 293 -8.57 -44.23 -57.58
CA ALA A 293 -9.27 -43.20 -58.33
C ALA A 293 -9.86 -42.15 -57.36
N PRO A 294 -9.85 -40.85 -57.72
CA PRO A 294 -10.41 -39.82 -56.87
C PRO A 294 -11.90 -40.07 -56.60
N PRO A 295 -12.39 -39.83 -55.37
CA PRO A 295 -13.80 -39.95 -55.06
C PRO A 295 -14.60 -38.93 -55.89
N GLN A 296 -15.73 -39.37 -56.45
CA GLN A 296 -16.70 -38.49 -57.10
C GLN A 296 -17.44 -37.67 -56.03
N ASP A 297 -17.46 -36.35 -56.18
CA ASP A 297 -18.20 -35.45 -55.29
C ASP A 297 -19.71 -35.77 -55.33
N PRO A 298 -20.36 -35.99 -54.16
CA PRO A 298 -21.81 -35.99 -54.10
C PRO A 298 -22.32 -34.55 -54.20
N ALA A 299 -23.35 -34.37 -55.03
CA ALA A 299 -23.99 -33.11 -55.40
C ALA A 299 -24.38 -32.22 -54.21
N GLU A 300 -24.22 -30.90 -54.39
CA GLU A 300 -24.80 -29.84 -53.55
C GLU A 300 -26.33 -29.97 -53.43
N PRO A 301 -26.91 -29.85 -52.23
CA PRO A 301 -28.32 -29.54 -52.08
C PRO A 301 -28.52 -28.02 -51.97
N THR A 302 -29.10 -27.48 -53.03
CA THR A 302 -30.03 -26.34 -53.14
C THR A 302 -30.47 -25.63 -51.85
N SER A 303 -30.28 -24.31 -51.88
CA SER A 303 -31.05 -23.25 -51.24
C SER A 303 -32.48 -23.59 -50.76
N ARG A 304 -32.79 -23.23 -49.51
CA ARG A 304 -34.15 -22.86 -49.11
C ARG A 304 -34.16 -21.64 -48.19
N THR A 305 -34.35 -20.49 -48.81
CA THR A 305 -34.97 -19.32 -48.21
C THR A 305 -36.41 -19.65 -47.80
N ASP A 306 -36.79 -19.36 -46.56
CA ASP A 306 -38.19 -19.04 -46.23
C ASP A 306 -38.21 -17.87 -45.25
N ARG A 307 -38.37 -16.69 -45.84
CA ARG A 307 -38.74 -15.41 -45.26
C ARG A 307 -40.26 -15.40 -45.16
N LEU A 308 -40.81 -15.30 -43.96
CA LEU A 308 -42.22 -14.96 -43.76
C LEU A 308 -42.30 -13.57 -43.14
N ASP A 309 -42.50 -12.60 -44.04
CA ASP A 309 -43.07 -11.29 -43.79
C ASP A 309 -44.51 -11.44 -43.26
N ARG A 310 -44.89 -10.64 -42.25
CA ARG A 310 -46.24 -10.05 -42.24
C ARG A 310 -46.26 -8.67 -41.60
N THR A 311 -46.63 -7.75 -42.47
CA THR A 311 -46.74 -6.30 -42.44
C THR A 311 -47.90 -5.73 -41.62
N ASP A 312 -47.67 -4.47 -41.21
CA ASP A 312 -48.58 -3.31 -41.22
C ASP A 312 -49.76 -3.19 -40.23
N ARG A 313 -49.69 -2.13 -39.41
CA ARG A 313 -50.76 -1.12 -39.37
C ARG A 313 -50.24 0.27 -38.96
N LEU A 314 -50.22 1.18 -39.93
CA LEU A 314 -50.22 2.64 -39.79
C LEU A 314 -51.48 3.12 -39.04
N ASP A 315 -51.39 4.17 -38.21
CA ASP A 315 -51.65 5.58 -38.62
C ASP A 315 -51.76 6.50 -37.38
N ARG A 316 -51.36 7.78 -37.57
CA ARG A 316 -51.88 9.07 -37.00
C ARG A 316 -52.40 9.14 -35.54
N THR A 317 -52.20 10.17 -34.74
CA THR A 317 -51.97 11.64 -34.87
C THR A 317 -51.72 12.11 -33.42
N ASP A 318 -50.68 12.89 -33.11
CA ASP A 318 -50.67 14.36 -33.05
C ASP A 318 -51.66 15.02 -32.06
N ARG A 319 -51.08 15.94 -31.24
CA ARG A 319 -51.66 17.03 -30.41
C ARG A 319 -51.94 16.81 -28.91
N GLY A 320 -51.27 17.64 -28.11
CA GLY A 320 -51.96 18.44 -27.08
C GLY A 320 -51.37 18.41 -25.67
N ALA A 321 -50.37 19.26 -25.41
CA ALA A 321 -50.16 19.89 -24.09
C ALA A 321 -50.85 21.28 -24.09
N PRO A 322 -50.94 22.06 -23.00
CA PRO A 322 -51.00 21.81 -21.53
C PRO A 322 -52.33 22.42 -20.96
N PRO A 323 -52.54 22.88 -19.70
CA PRO A 323 -51.65 23.69 -18.82
C PRO A 323 -51.01 22.93 -17.66
#